data_AF-A0A2L2YTX3-F1
#
_entry.id   AF-A0A2L2YTX3-F1
#
_cell.length_a   1.000
_cell.length_b   1.000
_cell.length_c   1.000
_cell.angle_alpha   90.00
_cell.angle_beta   90.00
_cell.angle_gamma   90.00
#
_symmetry.space_group_name_H-M   'P 1'
#
loop_
_entity.id
_entity.type
_entity.pdbx_description
1 polymer ?
#
loop_
_entity_poly.entity_id
_entity_poly.type
_entity_poly.pdbx_seq_one_letter_code
_entity_poly.pdbx_strand_id
1 'polypeptide(L)'
;SNHTEDAIIYYNRARMYRTMQIIAVEGIKRNPENPVFKLYYCVSLIHEGRNGEAEEGLSEIRDFSDVSLSAAILLEHLEQPQETYDNILKGRVKDLLEIAGEMA
;
A
#
# COMPACT_ATOMS: atom_id res chain seq x y z
N SER A 1 24.13 8.31 9.01
CA SER A 1 23.02 8.47 8.04
C SER A 1 22.53 7.14 7.48
N ASN A 2 23.39 6.16 7.16
CA ASN A 2 22.95 4.91 6.49
C ASN A 2 22.16 3.88 7.32
N HIS A 3 22.33 3.81 8.65
CA HIS A 3 21.72 2.72 9.44
C HIS A 3 20.19 2.72 9.46
N THR A 4 19.54 3.88 9.29
CA THR A 4 18.07 3.99 9.32
C THR A 4 17.44 3.46 8.03
N GLU A 5 18.08 3.70 6.88
CA GLU A 5 17.66 3.15 5.60
C GLU A 5 17.94 1.65 5.53
N ASP A 6 19.10 1.19 6.01
CA ASP A 6 19.38 -0.26 6.10
C ASP A 6 18.34 -0.97 6.97
N ALA A 7 17.96 -0.36 8.10
CA ALA A 7 16.94 -0.90 9.01
C ALA A 7 15.55 -0.94 8.36
N ILE A 8 15.12 0.12 7.64
CA ILE A 8 13.79 0.15 7.03
C ILE A 8 13.66 -0.92 5.94
N ILE A 9 14.72 -1.12 5.15
CA ILE A 9 14.79 -2.18 4.13
C ILE A 9 14.73 -3.56 4.80
N TYR A 10 15.47 -3.77 5.88
CA TYR A 10 15.44 -5.02 6.64
C TYR A 10 14.03 -5.32 7.16
N TYR A 11 13.38 -4.36 7.82
CA TYR A 11 12.04 -4.56 8.38
C TYR A 11 10.98 -4.78 7.30
N ASN A 12 11.10 -4.13 6.14
CA ASN A 12 10.24 -4.40 5.00
C ASN A 12 10.37 -5.86 4.52
N ARG A 13 11.61 -6.34 4.32
CA ARG A 13 11.87 -7.72 3.90
C ARG A 13 11.38 -8.75 4.92
N ALA A 14 11.52 -8.44 6.21
CA ALA A 14 11.03 -9.27 7.31
C ALA A 14 9.51 -9.16 7.55
N ARG A 15 8.78 -8.33 6.77
CA ARG A 15 7.34 -8.05 6.92
C ARG A 15 6.95 -7.50 8.30
N MET A 16 7.88 -6.79 8.95
CA MET A 16 7.67 -6.14 10.25
C MET A 16 7.11 -4.72 10.07
N TYR A 17 5.92 -4.62 9.46
CA TYR A 17 5.40 -3.34 8.97
C TYR A 17 5.17 -2.28 10.05
N ARG A 18 4.77 -2.69 11.26
CA ARG A 18 4.62 -1.75 12.39
C ARG A 18 5.96 -1.17 12.84
N THR A 19 7.00 -1.99 12.91
CA THR A 19 8.36 -1.52 13.24
C THR A 19 8.91 -0.63 12.13
N MET A 20 8.70 -1.04 10.88
CA MET A 20 9.05 -0.24 9.71
C MET A 20 8.38 1.14 9.73
N GLN A 21 7.09 1.22 10.06
CA GLN A 21 6.35 2.48 10.18
C GLN A 21 6.95 3.42 11.23
N ILE A 22 7.34 2.89 12.40
CA ILE A 22 8.00 3.68 13.47
C ILE A 22 9.32 4.27 12.96
N ILE A 23 10.13 3.45 12.28
CA ILE A 23 11.41 3.90 11.69
C ILE A 23 11.18 4.92 10.58
N ALA A 24 10.16 4.72 9.75
CA ALA A 24 9.77 5.64 8.68
C ALA A 24 9.43 7.02 9.24
N VAL A 25 8.59 7.08 10.28
CA VAL A 25 8.20 8.35 10.94
C VAL A 25 9.41 9.07 11.52
N GLU A 26 10.34 8.35 12.14
CA GLU A 26 11.57 8.94 12.65
C GLU A 26 12.48 9.45 11.53
N GLY A 27 12.56 8.70 10.42
CA GLY A 27 13.28 9.10 9.21
C GLY A 27 12.74 10.37 8.59
N ILE A 28 11.41 10.50 8.46
CA ILE A 28 10.72 11.71 7.96
C ILE A 28 11.06 12.92 8.85
N LYS A 29 11.04 12.78 10.18
CA LYS A 29 11.36 13.88 11.10
C LYS A 29 12.79 14.38 10.96
N ARG A 30 13.73 13.46 10.72
CA ARG A 30 15.16 13.79 10.62
C ARG A 30 15.55 14.29 9.24
N ASN A 31 14.97 13.70 8.20
CA ASN A 31 15.31 13.93 6.80
C ASN A 31 14.02 14.11 5.98
N PRO A 32 13.28 15.22 6.13
CA PRO A 32 11.97 15.41 5.49
C PRO A 32 12.05 15.44 3.96
N GLU A 33 13.20 15.84 3.40
CA GLU A 33 13.44 15.89 1.96
C GLU A 33 13.69 14.51 1.32
N ASN A 34 13.91 13.46 2.12
CA ASN A 34 14.17 12.12 1.61
C ASN A 34 12.85 11.34 1.43
N PRO A 35 12.39 11.12 0.19
CA PRO A 35 11.08 10.54 -0.09
C PRO A 35 11.00 9.05 0.25
N VAL A 36 12.14 8.37 0.44
CA VAL A 36 12.21 6.93 0.76
C VAL A 36 11.49 6.62 2.06
N PHE A 37 11.62 7.48 3.08
CA PHE A 37 10.91 7.25 4.34
C PHE A 37 9.40 7.38 4.19
N LYS A 38 8.93 8.32 3.37
CA LYS A 38 7.50 8.48 3.09
C LYS A 38 6.97 7.29 2.27
N LEU A 39 7.75 6.78 1.31
CA LEU A 39 7.41 5.55 0.58
C LEU A 39 7.17 4.38 1.54
N TYR A 40 8.12 4.08 2.44
CA TYR A 40 7.97 2.98 3.38
C TYR A 40 6.86 3.21 4.42
N TYR A 41 6.61 4.47 4.81
CA TYR A 41 5.43 4.79 5.60
C TYR A 41 4.14 4.41 4.87
N CYS A 42 3.98 4.79 3.60
CA CYS A 42 2.83 4.40 2.78
C CYS A 42 2.70 2.89 2.62
N VAL A 43 3.80 2.14 2.43
CA VAL A 43 3.77 0.66 2.40
C VAL A 43 3.17 0.09 3.70
N SER A 44 3.52 0.65 4.86
CA SER A 44 2.91 0.20 6.12
C SER A 44 1.41 0.47 6.19
N LEU A 45 0.95 1.61 5.66
CA LEU A 45 -0.46 1.98 5.63
C LEU A 45 -1.28 1.04 4.74
N ILE A 46 -0.73 0.64 3.59
CA ILE A 46 -1.34 -0.38 2.71
C ILE A 46 -1.56 -1.68 3.48
N HIS A 47 -0.56 -2.14 4.24
CA HIS A 47 -0.69 -3.36 5.04
C HIS A 47 -1.64 -3.23 6.24
N GLU A 48 -1.93 -2.01 6.70
CA GLU A 48 -2.96 -1.72 7.71
C GLU A 48 -4.36 -1.56 7.10
N GLY A 49 -4.50 -1.63 5.77
CA GLY A 49 -5.76 -1.39 5.06
C GLY A 49 -6.16 0.09 4.98
N ARG A 50 -5.23 1.01 5.29
CA ARG A 50 -5.44 2.46 5.27
C ARG A 50 -5.10 3.03 3.90
N ASN A 51 -5.77 2.49 2.88
CA ASN A 51 -5.41 2.71 1.47
C ASN A 51 -5.53 4.18 1.04
N GLY A 52 -6.54 4.92 1.51
CA GLY A 52 -6.71 6.33 1.16
C GLY A 52 -5.56 7.21 1.66
N GLU A 53 -5.07 6.95 2.88
CA GLU A 53 -3.90 7.67 3.42
C GLU A 53 -2.61 7.28 2.69
N ALA A 54 -2.50 6.02 2.28
CA ALA A 54 -1.39 5.56 1.46
C ALA A 54 -1.40 6.25 0.09
N GLU A 55 -2.55 6.34 -0.57
CA GLU A 55 -2.74 6.96 -1.88
C GLU A 55 -2.37 8.44 -1.88
N GLU A 56 -2.84 9.20 -0.88
CA GLU A 56 -2.48 10.61 -0.69
C GLU A 56 -0.96 10.76 -0.53
N GLY A 57 -0.35 9.99 0.38
CA GLY A 57 1.08 10.06 0.63
C GLY A 57 1.95 9.64 -0.55
N LEU A 58 1.51 8.65 -1.35
CA LEU A 58 2.19 8.20 -2.56
C LEU A 58 2.10 9.25 -3.67
N SER A 59 0.94 9.91 -3.81
CA SER A 59 0.72 10.97 -4.79
C SER A 59 1.66 12.15 -4.58
N GLU A 60 1.97 12.49 -3.33
CA GLU A 60 2.92 13.56 -3.00
C GLU A 60 4.37 13.25 -3.40
N ILE A 61 4.77 11.98 -3.42
CA ILE A 61 6.16 11.57 -3.68
C ILE A 61 6.39 10.97 -5.07
N ARG A 62 5.34 10.85 -5.89
CA ARG A 62 5.40 10.13 -7.18
C ARG A 62 6.38 10.72 -8.20
N ASP A 63 6.67 12.02 -8.08
CA ASP A 63 7.54 12.75 -9.02
C ASP A 63 9.02 12.76 -8.57
N PHE A 64 9.34 12.19 -7.41
CA PHE A 64 10.73 12.05 -6.94
C PHE A 64 11.41 10.84 -7.59
N SER A 65 12.52 11.07 -8.29
CA SER A 65 13.23 10.05 -9.09
C SER A 65 13.57 8.78 -8.31
N ASP A 66 13.87 8.91 -7.03
CA ASP A 66 14.34 7.80 -6.19
C ASP A 66 13.23 6.81 -5.84
N VAL A 67 11.96 7.23 -5.93
CA VAL A 67 10.79 6.43 -5.51
C VAL A 67 9.68 6.37 -6.55
N SER A 68 9.79 7.11 -7.67
CA SER A 68 8.72 7.30 -8.66
C SER A 68 8.15 5.99 -9.20
N LEU A 69 9.03 5.05 -9.56
CA LEU A 69 8.63 3.73 -10.05
C LEU A 69 7.85 2.94 -8.97
N SER A 70 8.36 2.93 -7.74
CA SER A 70 7.68 2.24 -6.63
C SER A 70 6.34 2.88 -6.30
N ALA A 71 6.27 4.22 -6.31
CA ALA A 71 5.04 4.95 -6.08
C ALA A 71 3.99 4.64 -7.15
N ALA A 72 4.36 4.64 -8.43
CA ALA A 72 3.45 4.30 -9.52
C ALA A 72 2.87 2.88 -9.39
N ILE A 73 3.73 1.89 -9.10
CA ILE A 73 3.30 0.49 -8.91
C ILE A 73 2.33 0.36 -7.73
N LEU A 74 2.62 1.05 -6.62
CA LEU A 74 1.76 0.99 -5.43
C LEU A 74 0.42 1.71 -5.64
N LEU A 75 0.40 2.83 -6.37
CA LEU A 75 -0.83 3.52 -6.73
C LEU A 75 -1.71 2.63 -7.62
N GLU A 76 -1.14 1.99 -8.65
CA GLU A 76 -1.87 1.05 -9.49
C GLU A 76 -2.40 -0.16 -8.67
N HIS A 77 -1.62 -0.64 -7.71
CA HIS A 77 -2.04 -1.70 -6.79
C HIS A 77 -3.24 -1.30 -5.92
N LEU A 78 -3.33 -0.03 -5.51
CA LEU A 78 -4.45 0.49 -4.72
C LEU A 78 -5.71 0.68 -5.57
N GLU A 79 -5.55 1.05 -6.85
CA GLU A 79 -6.65 1.22 -7.81
C GLU A 79 -7.26 -0.10 -8.29
N GLN A 80 -6.46 -1.17 -8.31
CA GLN A 80 -6.96 -2.52 -8.62
C GLN A 80 -7.44 -3.18 -7.32
N PRO A 81 -8.77 -3.17 -7.03
CA PRO A 81 -9.27 -4.02 -5.96
C PRO A 81 -8.89 -5.45 -6.33
N GLN A 82 -7.99 -6.06 -5.55
CA GLN A 82 -7.84 -7.50 -5.61
C GLN A 82 -9.23 -8.06 -5.35
N GLU A 83 -9.76 -8.81 -6.33
CA GLU A 83 -10.96 -9.59 -6.12
C GLU A 83 -10.73 -10.47 -4.91
N THR A 84 -11.26 -10.05 -3.76
CA THR A 84 -11.30 -10.92 -2.60
C THR A 84 -12.17 -12.10 -2.94
N TYR A 85 -11.82 -13.28 -2.43
CA TYR A 85 -12.66 -14.48 -2.57
C TYR A 85 -14.12 -14.18 -2.19
N ASP A 86 -14.36 -13.32 -1.21
CA ASP A 86 -15.70 -12.85 -0.84
C ASP A 86 -16.41 -12.05 -1.94
N ASN A 87 -15.71 -11.19 -2.67
CA ASN A 87 -16.29 -10.44 -3.78
C ASN A 87 -16.58 -11.34 -4.98
N ILE A 88 -15.70 -12.31 -5.27
CA ILE A 88 -15.93 -13.35 -6.28
C ILE A 88 -17.16 -14.19 -5.91
N LEU A 89 -17.26 -14.62 -4.66
CA LEU A 89 -18.38 -15.41 -4.17
C LEU A 89 -19.70 -14.61 -4.22
N LYS A 90 -19.69 -13.33 -3.81
CA LYS A 90 -20.88 -12.46 -3.88
C LYS A 90 -21.34 -12.25 -5.32
N GLY A 91 -20.42 -12.04 -6.26
CA GLY A 91 -20.73 -11.96 -7.69
C GLY A 91 -21.42 -13.23 -8.18
N ARG A 92 -20.80 -14.39 -7.95
CA ARG A 92 -21.35 -15.69 -8.37
C ARG A 92 -22.72 -16.00 -7.74
N VAL A 93 -22.92 -15.64 -6.47
CA VAL A 93 -24.23 -15.84 -5.80
C VAL A 93 -25.30 -14.96 -6.44
N LYS A 94 -24.97 -13.71 -6.80
CA LYS A 94 -25.90 -12.82 -7.50
C LYS A 94 -26.29 -13.39 -8.86
N ASP A 95 -25.32 -13.84 -9.65
CA ASP A 95 -25.58 -14.41 -10.99
C ASP A 95 -26.47 -15.65 -10.91
N LEU A 96 -26.24 -16.53 -9.93
CA LEU A 96 -27.07 -17.73 -9.71
C LEU A 96 -28.50 -17.39 -9.32
N LEU A 97 -28.72 -16.31 -8.56
CA LEU A 97 -30.05 -15.85 -8.16
C LEU A 97 -30.81 -15.20 -9.31
N GLU A 98 -30.14 -14.42 -10.17
CA GLU A 98 -30.74 -13.88 -11.40
C GLU A 98 -31.19 -15.00 -12.34
N ILE A 99 -30.33 -15.99 -12.57
CA ILE A 99 -30.65 -17.17 -13.40
C ILE A 99 -31.82 -17.97 -12.82
N ALA A 100 -31.87 -18.15 -11.50
CA ALA A 100 -32.98 -18.86 -10.84
C ALA A 100 -34.31 -18.07 -10.90
N GLY A 101 -34.24 -16.74 -10.87
CA GLY A 101 -35.40 -15.87 -10.97
C GLY A 101 -35.98 -15.78 -12.39
N GLU A 102 -35.15 -15.89 -13.43
CA GLU A 102 -35.60 -15.91 -14.84
C GLU A 102 -36.22 -17.24 -15.27
N MET A 103 -35.98 -18.33 -14.51
CA MET A 103 -36.56 -19.66 -14.77
C MET A 103 -37.89 -19.93 -14.06
N ALA A 104 -38.42 -18.98 -13.28
CA ALA A 104 -39.68 -19.08 -12.54
C ALA A 104 -40.84 -18.38 -13.27
#